data_AF-A0A1V2EV39-F1
#
_entry.id   AF-A0A1V2EV39-F1
#
_cell.length_a   1.000
_cell.length_b   1.000
_cell.length_c   1.000
_cell.angle_alpha   90.00
_cell.angle_beta   90.00
_cell.angle_gamma   90.00
#
_symmetry.space_group_name_H-M   'P 1'
#
loop_
_entity.id
_entity.type
_entity.pdbx_description
1 polymer ?
#
loop_
_entity_poly.entity_id
_entity_poly.type
_entity_poly.pdbx_seq_one_letter_code
_entity_poly.pdbx_strand_id
1 'polypeptide(L)'
;MAFAEAMIRGTSNRPPSLAPRGPTEEVRLPFRKVVAPISAAMHCPAVTRNTRMDVIDLPLSRRLKASTHATHDRLDQSIMAAASFATLDGYRRFVRVQRAFHRDIDALYKVPALRALLPGLDERRRLPLIDADLADLGEPPASDAPPLMEGGERAPDVATALGWLYVAEGSNLGAALLRKEAAKLGLSDTHGARHLAPAADGPASQWRDFTSALDAAALTDAEVERAIAGANAAFARVQTLVDAEFG
;
A
#
# COMPACT_ATOMS: atom_id res chain seq x y z
N MET A 1 2.24 -4.82 -4.92
CA MET A 1 2.06 -6.05 -5.72
C MET A 1 2.39 -7.33 -4.94
N ALA A 2 3.47 -7.38 -4.14
CA ALA A 2 3.76 -8.54 -3.27
C ALA A 2 2.65 -8.84 -2.24
N PHE A 3 2.03 -7.79 -1.68
CA PHE A 3 0.82 -7.84 -0.84
C PHE A 3 -0.30 -8.72 -1.41
N ALA A 4 -0.41 -8.77 -2.73
CA ALA A 4 -1.55 -9.40 -3.37
C ALA A 4 -1.50 -10.92 -3.47
N GLU A 5 -0.30 -11.45 -3.60
CA GLU A 5 -0.11 -12.88 -3.79
C GLU A 5 -0.07 -13.65 -2.47
N ALA A 6 0.30 -12.99 -1.36
CA ALA A 6 0.36 -13.61 -0.03
C ALA A 6 -1.04 -13.93 0.52
N MET A 7 -2.01 -13.02 0.32
CA MET A 7 -3.42 -13.20 0.71
C MET A 7 -4.11 -14.40 0.06
N ILE A 8 -3.72 -14.77 -1.17
CA ILE A 8 -4.33 -15.89 -1.92
C ILE A 8 -3.85 -17.27 -1.42
N ARG A 9 -2.64 -17.36 -0.84
CA ARG A 9 -2.05 -18.65 -0.43
C ARG A 9 -2.44 -19.11 0.97
N GLY A 10 -3.10 -18.25 1.77
CA GLY A 10 -3.49 -18.55 3.15
C GLY A 10 -4.76 -19.39 3.31
N THR A 11 -5.53 -19.61 2.24
CA THR A 11 -6.76 -20.43 2.31
C THR A 11 -6.57 -21.78 1.62
N SER A 12 -6.64 -22.84 2.42
CA SER A 12 -6.71 -24.26 2.04
C SER A 12 -5.38 -25.01 1.92
N ASN A 13 -5.02 -25.73 2.98
CA ASN A 13 -4.23 -26.94 2.89
C ASN A 13 -4.94 -28.07 3.66
N ARG A 14 -5.96 -28.66 3.03
CA ARG A 14 -6.52 -29.95 3.46
C ARG A 14 -5.91 -31.02 2.56
N PRO A 15 -5.14 -32.00 3.08
CA PRO A 15 -4.48 -33.00 2.25
C PRO A 15 -5.50 -33.96 1.61
N PRO A 16 -5.30 -34.40 0.36
CA PRO A 16 -6.15 -35.42 -0.25
C PRO A 16 -5.85 -36.80 0.36
N SER A 17 -6.93 -37.49 0.73
CA SER A 17 -6.93 -38.89 1.15
C SER A 17 -6.47 -39.80 -0.01
N LEU A 18 -5.52 -40.71 0.29
CA LEU A 18 -5.02 -41.72 -0.64
C LEU A 18 -5.92 -42.97 -0.64
N ALA A 19 -6.37 -43.38 -1.83
CA ALA A 19 -6.76 -44.75 -2.16
C ALA A 19 -6.45 -45.03 -3.66
N PRO A 20 -6.26 -46.30 -4.08
CA PRO A 20 -5.23 -46.67 -5.04
C PRO A 20 -5.67 -46.64 -6.52
N ARG A 21 -4.69 -46.49 -7.42
CA ARG A 21 -4.85 -46.49 -8.89
C ARG A 21 -4.74 -47.90 -9.46
N GLY A 22 -5.68 -48.25 -10.35
CA GLY A 22 -5.56 -49.31 -11.36
C GLY A 22 -5.02 -48.76 -12.69
N PRO A 23 -4.67 -49.61 -13.67
CA PRO A 23 -3.65 -49.28 -14.68
C PRO A 23 -4.18 -48.70 -16.00
N THR A 24 -3.37 -47.78 -16.53
CA THR A 24 -3.01 -47.45 -17.93
C THR A 24 -3.99 -47.64 -19.08
N GLU A 25 -4.20 -46.56 -19.84
CA GLU A 25 -4.23 -46.64 -21.32
C GLU A 25 -3.65 -45.37 -21.95
N GLU A 26 -2.69 -45.60 -22.86
CA GLU A 26 -1.91 -44.65 -23.64
C GLU A 26 -2.68 -44.30 -24.92
N VAL A 27 -2.86 -43.00 -25.23
CA VAL A 27 -3.14 -42.57 -26.60
C VAL A 27 -2.22 -41.41 -26.96
N ARG A 28 -1.29 -41.75 -27.85
CA ARG A 28 -0.33 -40.87 -28.54
C ARG A 28 -1.00 -40.31 -29.79
N LEU A 29 -0.66 -39.07 -30.19
CA LEU A 29 -0.20 -38.66 -31.54
C LEU A 29 -0.08 -37.11 -31.64
N PRO A 30 0.67 -36.57 -32.62
CA PRO A 30 1.76 -35.61 -32.36
C PRO A 30 1.55 -34.26 -33.03
N PHE A 31 2.33 -33.23 -32.68
CA PHE A 31 2.89 -32.29 -33.66
C PHE A 31 4.19 -31.64 -33.14
N ARG A 32 5.21 -31.70 -33.98
CA ARG A 32 6.57 -31.17 -33.82
C ARG A 32 6.72 -29.94 -34.72
N LYS A 33 7.44 -28.91 -34.25
CA LYS A 33 8.37 -27.98 -34.95
C LYS A 33 8.93 -27.02 -33.88
N VAL A 34 10.17 -27.16 -33.39
CA VAL A 34 11.48 -26.71 -33.96
C VAL A 34 11.46 -25.18 -34.16
N VAL A 35 12.28 -24.36 -33.48
CA VAL A 35 13.70 -24.02 -33.77
C VAL A 35 14.44 -23.51 -32.50
N ALA A 36 15.77 -23.68 -32.51
CA ALA A 36 16.78 -23.59 -31.45
C ALA A 36 17.44 -22.18 -31.27
N PRO A 37 18.48 -22.01 -30.41
CA PRO A 37 18.91 -20.76 -29.77
C PRO A 37 20.02 -19.99 -30.52
N ILE A 38 20.25 -18.72 -30.13
CA ILE A 38 21.51 -18.01 -30.44
C ILE A 38 22.07 -17.37 -29.16
N SER A 39 23.29 -17.78 -28.86
CA SER A 39 24.21 -17.19 -27.89
C SER A 39 24.94 -16.01 -28.55
N ALA A 40 25.17 -14.92 -27.81
CA ALA A 40 26.24 -13.99 -28.09
C ALA A 40 26.74 -13.38 -26.78
N ALA A 41 27.92 -13.84 -26.35
CA ALA A 41 28.72 -13.18 -25.35
C ALA A 41 29.30 -11.89 -25.95
N MET A 42 29.12 -10.76 -25.25
CA MET A 42 29.96 -9.59 -25.38
C MET A 42 30.59 -9.32 -24.01
N HIS A 43 31.90 -9.53 -23.93
CA HIS A 43 32.73 -8.98 -22.87
C HIS A 43 32.77 -7.45 -23.02
N CYS A 44 32.40 -6.73 -21.96
CA CYS A 44 32.74 -5.34 -21.73
C CYS A 44 33.16 -5.18 -20.27
N PRO A 45 34.08 -4.24 -19.96
CA PRO A 45 35.02 -4.37 -18.85
C PRO A 45 34.36 -4.19 -17.49
N ALA A 46 35.03 -4.72 -16.47
CA ALA A 46 34.65 -4.58 -15.07
C ALA A 46 34.45 -3.10 -14.69
N VAL A 47 33.18 -2.68 -14.58
CA VAL A 47 32.82 -1.48 -13.82
C VAL A 47 32.73 -1.93 -12.37
N THR A 48 33.72 -1.54 -11.58
CA THR A 48 33.65 -1.62 -10.12
C THR A 48 32.54 -0.68 -9.68
N ARG A 49 31.29 -1.18 -9.59
CA ARG A 49 30.16 -0.41 -9.07
C ARG A 49 30.45 -0.09 -7.62
N ASN A 50 30.73 1.17 -7.34
CA ASN A 50 30.74 1.70 -5.99
C ASN A 50 29.28 1.83 -5.54
N THR A 51 28.76 0.82 -4.84
CA THR A 51 27.35 0.69 -4.42
C THR A 51 26.81 1.88 -3.63
N ARG A 52 27.69 2.75 -3.09
CA ARG A 52 27.31 4.01 -2.41
C ARG A 52 26.89 5.13 -3.36
N MET A 53 27.37 5.15 -4.62
CA MET A 53 27.07 6.23 -5.56
C MET A 53 25.72 6.02 -6.27
N ASP A 54 25.32 4.76 -6.49
CA ASP A 54 24.10 4.40 -7.26
C ASP A 54 22.79 4.71 -6.52
N VAL A 55 22.81 4.90 -5.19
CA VAL A 55 21.61 5.21 -4.39
C VAL A 55 21.29 6.72 -4.43
N ILE A 56 22.30 7.57 -4.64
CA ILE A 56 22.18 9.05 -4.62
C ILE A 56 21.57 9.59 -5.93
N ASP A 57 21.35 8.75 -6.94
CA ASP A 57 20.76 9.17 -8.23
C ASP A 57 19.39 8.53 -8.53
N LEU A 58 18.80 7.83 -7.55
CA LEU A 58 17.46 7.27 -7.69
C LEU A 58 16.38 8.35 -7.52
N PRO A 59 15.26 8.28 -8.26
CA PRO A 59 14.08 9.08 -7.98
C PRO A 59 13.58 8.88 -6.55
N LEU A 60 12.97 9.92 -5.96
CA LEU A 60 12.51 9.92 -4.57
C LEU A 60 11.59 8.73 -4.27
N SER A 61 10.64 8.42 -5.15
CA SER A 61 9.73 7.28 -5.04
C SER A 61 10.45 5.94 -4.88
N ARG A 62 11.58 5.75 -5.57
CA ARG A 62 12.42 4.55 -5.50
C ARG A 62 13.21 4.48 -4.20
N ARG A 63 13.73 5.62 -3.73
CA ARG A 63 14.41 5.71 -2.42
C ARG A 63 13.46 5.41 -1.28
N LEU A 64 12.26 6.02 -1.29
CA LEU A 64 11.21 5.77 -0.31
C LEU A 64 10.86 4.28 -0.28
N LYS A 65 10.58 3.67 -1.44
CA LYS A 65 10.30 2.23 -1.53
C LYS A 65 11.41 1.36 -0.93
N ALA A 66 12.67 1.66 -1.23
CA ALA A 66 13.80 0.90 -0.70
C ALA A 66 13.93 1.06 0.82
N SER A 67 13.82 2.29 1.32
CA SER A 67 13.99 2.64 2.73
C SER A 67 12.83 2.21 3.63
N THR A 68 11.64 1.96 3.08
CA THR A 68 10.46 1.55 3.85
C THR A 68 10.10 0.07 3.70
N HIS A 69 10.85 -0.71 2.91
CA HIS A 69 10.51 -2.12 2.59
C HIS A 69 10.28 -2.98 3.83
N ALA A 70 11.25 -3.00 4.76
CA ALA A 70 11.16 -3.83 5.96
C ALA A 70 10.01 -3.41 6.90
N THR A 71 9.69 -2.12 6.96
CA THR A 71 8.60 -1.61 7.79
C THR A 71 7.24 -1.92 7.17
N HIS A 72 7.13 -1.82 5.85
CA HIS A 72 5.96 -2.26 5.09
C HIS A 72 5.69 -3.77 5.32
N ASP A 73 6.71 -4.62 5.17
CA ASP A 73 6.55 -6.08 5.35
C ASP A 73 6.08 -6.47 6.75
N ARG A 74 6.53 -5.74 7.78
CA ARG A 74 6.09 -5.97 9.17
C ARG A 74 4.63 -5.60 9.36
N LEU A 75 4.22 -4.42 8.88
CA LEU A 75 2.85 -3.97 8.97
C LEU A 75 1.89 -4.95 8.26
N ASP A 76 2.30 -5.42 7.08
CA ASP A 76 1.56 -6.44 6.33
C ASP A 76 1.34 -7.71 7.18
N GLN A 77 2.39 -8.21 7.84
CA GLN A 77 2.28 -9.39 8.70
C GLN A 77 1.33 -9.16 9.87
N SER A 78 1.34 -7.98 10.49
CA SER A 78 0.41 -7.63 11.57
C SER A 78 -1.05 -7.62 11.11
N ILE A 79 -1.34 -7.01 9.96
CA ILE A 79 -2.71 -6.97 9.40
C ILE A 79 -3.21 -8.38 9.07
N MET A 80 -2.34 -9.25 8.54
CA MET A 80 -2.65 -10.64 8.26
C MET A 80 -2.89 -11.45 9.54
N ALA A 81 -2.02 -11.31 10.54
CA ALA A 81 -2.13 -12.00 11.82
C ALA A 81 -3.40 -11.62 12.58
N ALA A 82 -3.84 -10.37 12.44
CA ALA A 82 -5.07 -9.85 13.03
C ALA A 82 -6.37 -10.47 12.46
N ALA A 83 -6.29 -11.24 11.36
CA ALA A 83 -7.44 -11.83 10.69
C ALA A 83 -8.57 -10.81 10.41
N SER A 84 -8.18 -9.58 10.06
CA SER A 84 -9.07 -8.40 9.99
C SER A 84 -10.27 -8.55 9.04
N PHE A 85 -10.27 -9.54 8.15
CA PHE A 85 -11.34 -9.79 7.19
C PHE A 85 -12.10 -11.10 7.44
N ALA A 86 -11.84 -11.78 8.56
CA ALA A 86 -12.53 -13.01 8.93
C ALA A 86 -13.95 -12.77 9.48
N THR A 87 -14.18 -11.60 10.09
CA THR A 87 -15.46 -11.21 10.67
C THR A 87 -15.73 -9.72 10.45
N LEU A 88 -17.00 -9.31 10.56
CA LEU A 88 -17.37 -7.90 10.48
C LEU A 88 -16.75 -7.06 11.59
N ASP A 89 -16.56 -7.63 12.79
CA ASP A 89 -15.91 -6.94 13.91
C ASP A 89 -14.40 -6.75 13.70
N GLY A 90 -13.73 -7.74 13.10
CA GLY A 90 -12.34 -7.58 12.65
C GLY A 90 -12.22 -6.48 11.60
N TYR A 91 -13.19 -6.41 10.69
CA TYR A 91 -13.20 -5.39 9.66
C TYR A 91 -13.44 -3.99 10.23
N ARG A 92 -14.37 -3.84 11.19
CA ARG A 92 -14.58 -2.58 11.92
C ARG A 92 -13.30 -2.05 12.57
N ARG A 93 -12.53 -2.92 13.24
CA ARG A 93 -11.21 -2.59 13.80
C ARG A 93 -10.25 -2.07 12.72
N PHE A 94 -10.18 -2.77 11.59
CA PHE A 94 -9.38 -2.32 10.45
C PHE A 94 -9.80 -0.93 9.94
N VAL A 95 -11.10 -0.67 9.79
CA VAL A 95 -11.60 0.65 9.34
C VAL A 95 -11.29 1.73 10.39
N ARG A 96 -11.32 1.43 11.69
CA ARG A 96 -10.89 2.38 12.74
C ARG A 96 -9.41 2.73 12.66
N VAL A 97 -8.53 1.76 12.38
CA VAL A 97 -7.10 2.03 12.09
C VAL A 97 -6.97 2.97 10.89
N GLN A 98 -7.65 2.66 9.78
CA GLN A 98 -7.62 3.48 8.57
C GLN A 98 -8.10 4.91 8.86
N ARG A 99 -9.17 5.06 9.63
CA ARG A 99 -9.74 6.34 10.01
C ARG A 99 -8.77 7.16 10.85
N ALA A 100 -8.18 6.57 11.88
CA ALA A 100 -7.26 7.25 12.78
C ALA A 100 -6.03 7.78 12.01
N PHE A 101 -5.46 6.97 11.11
CA PHE A 101 -4.34 7.39 10.27
C PHE A 101 -4.74 8.51 9.29
N HIS A 102 -5.87 8.36 8.58
CA HIS A 102 -6.30 9.39 7.62
C HIS A 102 -6.72 10.70 8.30
N ARG A 103 -7.24 10.64 9.53
CA ARG A 103 -7.51 11.82 10.36
C ARG A 103 -6.22 12.55 10.73
N ASP A 104 -5.19 11.80 11.13
CA ASP A 104 -3.89 12.38 11.49
C ASP A 104 -3.24 13.17 10.35
N ILE A 105 -3.58 12.85 9.10
CA ILE A 105 -2.99 13.46 7.90
C ILE A 105 -3.94 14.35 7.10
N ASP A 106 -5.22 14.51 7.49
CA ASP A 106 -6.24 15.20 6.66
C ASP A 106 -5.84 16.64 6.30
N ALA A 107 -5.19 17.34 7.23
CA ALA A 107 -4.75 18.71 7.01
C ALA A 107 -3.71 18.83 5.89
N LEU A 108 -2.87 17.79 5.67
CA LEU A 108 -1.82 17.80 4.65
C LEU A 108 -2.39 17.99 3.25
N TYR A 109 -3.56 17.39 2.99
CA TYR A 109 -4.23 17.48 1.70
C TYR A 109 -4.71 18.91 1.33
N LYS A 110 -4.73 19.82 2.31
CA LYS A 110 -5.14 21.22 2.14
C LYS A 110 -3.96 22.20 2.13
N VAL A 111 -2.74 21.74 2.41
CA VAL A 111 -1.56 22.62 2.47
C VAL A 111 -1.24 23.15 1.06
N PRO A 112 -1.18 24.49 0.87
CA PRO A 112 -0.97 25.08 -0.46
C PRO A 112 0.32 24.61 -1.15
N ALA A 113 1.42 24.50 -0.40
CA ALA A 113 2.70 24.04 -0.93
C ALA A 113 2.63 22.58 -1.44
N LEU A 114 1.90 21.71 -0.74
CA LEU A 114 1.72 20.32 -1.17
C LEU A 114 0.77 20.23 -2.38
N ARG A 115 -0.30 21.03 -2.43
CA ARG A 115 -1.20 21.10 -3.60
C ARG A 115 -0.51 21.63 -4.85
N ALA A 116 0.47 22.52 -4.69
CA ALA A 116 1.28 23.01 -5.81
C ALA A 116 2.22 21.92 -6.37
N LEU A 117 2.75 21.05 -5.50
CA LEU A 117 3.62 19.94 -5.90
C LEU A 117 2.84 18.72 -6.41
N LEU A 118 1.65 18.47 -5.87
CA LEU A 118 0.83 17.28 -6.12
C LEU A 118 -0.52 17.70 -6.71
N PRO A 119 -0.65 17.81 -8.04
CA PRO A 119 -1.92 18.11 -8.68
C PRO A 119 -3.01 17.10 -8.30
N GLY A 120 -4.22 17.61 -8.02
CA GLY A 120 -5.35 16.78 -7.60
C GLY A 120 -5.25 16.21 -6.18
N LEU A 121 -4.37 16.75 -5.31
CA LEU A 121 -4.15 16.21 -3.97
C LEU A 121 -5.45 16.06 -3.15
N ASP A 122 -6.30 17.08 -3.13
CA ASP A 122 -7.55 17.09 -2.34
C ASP A 122 -8.52 15.95 -2.74
N GLU A 123 -8.53 15.55 -4.01
CA GLU A 123 -9.37 14.48 -4.54
C GLU A 123 -8.93 13.09 -4.08
N ARG A 124 -7.71 12.97 -3.54
CA ARG A 124 -7.15 11.71 -3.04
C ARG A 124 -7.55 11.41 -1.59
N ARG A 125 -8.16 12.38 -0.89
CA ARG A 125 -8.56 12.27 0.51
C ARG A 125 -9.54 11.11 0.71
N ARG A 126 -9.17 10.16 1.56
CA ARG A 126 -10.02 9.00 1.90
C ARG A 126 -10.82 9.18 3.17
N LEU A 127 -10.49 10.14 4.04
CA LEU A 127 -11.18 10.31 5.33
C LEU A 127 -12.71 10.39 5.21
N PRO A 128 -13.31 11.19 4.29
CA PRO A 128 -14.76 11.24 4.16
C PRO A 128 -15.40 9.90 3.75
N LEU A 129 -14.70 9.10 2.94
CA LEU A 129 -15.17 7.77 2.55
C LEU A 129 -15.10 6.80 3.73
N ILE A 130 -14.04 6.89 4.53
CA ILE A 130 -13.84 6.06 5.73
C ILE A 130 -14.89 6.38 6.80
N ASP A 131 -15.21 7.67 7.00
CA ASP A 131 -16.28 8.09 7.92
C ASP A 131 -17.65 7.55 7.47
N ALA A 132 -17.94 7.57 6.17
CA ALA A 132 -19.16 6.98 5.62
C ALA A 132 -19.18 5.45 5.80
N ASP A 133 -18.04 4.78 5.65
CA ASP A 133 -17.93 3.32 5.89
C ASP A 133 -18.19 2.96 7.35
N LEU A 134 -17.68 3.73 8.30
CA LEU A 134 -17.95 3.52 9.73
C LEU A 134 -19.43 3.71 10.07
N ALA A 135 -20.08 4.71 9.45
CA ALA A 135 -21.52 4.91 9.59
C ALA A 135 -22.32 3.72 9.02
N ASP A 136 -21.96 3.22 7.84
CA ASP A 136 -22.54 2.02 7.24
C ASP A 136 -22.38 0.78 8.16
N LEU A 137 -21.26 0.69 8.88
CA LEU A 137 -20.94 -0.40 9.81
C LEU A 137 -21.60 -0.27 11.19
N GLY A 138 -22.34 0.83 11.45
CA GLY A 138 -23.01 1.11 12.72
C GLY A 138 -22.08 1.55 13.84
N GLU A 139 -20.88 2.02 13.51
CA GLU A 139 -19.94 2.55 14.49
C GLU A 139 -20.37 3.96 14.94
N PRO A 140 -20.22 4.31 16.22
CA PRO A 140 -20.51 5.65 16.69
C PRO A 140 -19.55 6.66 16.04
N PRO A 141 -19.95 7.94 15.94
CA PRO A 141 -19.03 9.01 15.56
C PRO A 141 -17.80 8.97 16.48
N ALA A 142 -16.63 9.03 15.87
CA ALA A 142 -15.39 8.96 16.64
C ALA A 142 -15.20 10.23 17.50
N SER A 143 -14.49 10.08 18.61
CA SER A 143 -14.13 11.15 19.53
C SER A 143 -13.29 12.27 18.87
N ASP A 144 -13.53 13.51 19.29
CA ASP A 144 -12.91 14.77 18.83
C ASP A 144 -11.45 14.98 19.32
N ALA A 145 -10.68 13.92 19.56
CA ALA A 145 -9.27 14.09 19.89
C ALA A 145 -8.56 14.85 18.74
N PRO A 146 -7.65 15.81 19.04
CA PRO A 146 -6.98 16.57 18.00
C PRO A 146 -6.14 15.66 17.09
N PRO A 147 -6.10 15.93 15.78
CA PRO A 147 -5.26 15.18 14.84
C PRO A 147 -3.78 15.41 15.14
N LEU A 148 -2.93 14.42 14.82
CA LEU A 148 -1.48 14.54 15.04
C LEU A 148 -0.88 15.73 14.29
N MET A 149 -1.27 15.93 13.03
CA MET A 149 -0.81 17.03 12.18
C MET A 149 -1.94 18.05 12.01
N GLU A 150 -2.25 18.73 13.11
CA GLU A 150 -3.09 19.91 13.09
C GLU A 150 -2.30 21.09 12.48
N GLY A 151 -2.96 21.93 11.67
CA GLY A 151 -2.28 23.05 11.00
C GLY A 151 -1.60 24.02 11.98
N GLY A 152 -0.66 24.83 11.48
CA GLY A 152 0.12 25.75 12.32
C GLY A 152 1.47 25.16 12.74
N GLU A 153 1.92 25.43 13.97
CA GLU A 153 3.27 25.05 14.46
C GLU A 153 3.52 23.54 14.53
N ARG A 154 2.45 22.72 14.50
CA ARG A 154 2.53 21.26 14.51
C ARG A 154 2.54 20.63 13.12
N ALA A 155 2.36 21.43 12.06
CA ALA A 155 2.41 20.93 10.70
C ALA A 155 3.86 20.52 10.36
N PRO A 156 4.09 19.32 9.80
CA PRO A 156 5.41 18.95 9.31
C PRO A 156 5.83 19.87 8.17
N ASP A 157 7.15 19.96 7.93
CA ASP A 157 7.65 20.56 6.70
C ASP A 157 7.19 19.78 5.46
N VAL A 158 7.29 20.43 4.29
CA VAL A 158 6.84 19.85 3.01
C VAL A 158 7.48 18.50 2.73
N ALA A 159 8.78 18.35 2.97
CA ALA A 159 9.49 17.12 2.66
C ALA A 159 9.04 15.97 3.55
N THR A 160 8.93 16.21 4.86
CA THR A 160 8.35 15.24 5.80
C THR A 160 6.93 14.87 5.39
N ALA A 161 6.08 15.84 5.07
CA ALA A 161 4.69 15.61 4.64
C ALA A 161 4.58 14.74 3.38
N LEU A 162 5.48 14.93 2.40
CA LEU A 162 5.55 14.09 1.19
C LEU A 162 5.78 12.60 1.55
N GLY A 163 6.59 12.33 2.58
CA GLY A 163 6.79 10.98 3.11
C GLY A 163 5.51 10.36 3.68
N TRP A 164 4.73 11.12 4.45
CA TRP A 164 3.44 10.67 4.99
C TRP A 164 2.42 10.39 3.88
N LEU A 165 2.31 11.32 2.91
CA LEU A 165 1.44 11.16 1.75
C LEU A 165 1.86 9.95 0.90
N TYR A 166 3.15 9.66 0.75
CA TYR A 166 3.61 8.47 0.04
C TYR A 166 3.07 7.17 0.65
N VAL A 167 3.04 7.07 1.98
CA VAL A 167 2.49 5.90 2.67
C VAL A 167 0.97 5.82 2.49
N ALA A 168 0.26 6.93 2.65
CA ALA A 168 -1.19 6.99 2.47
C ALA A 168 -1.61 6.60 1.05
N GLU A 169 -1.01 7.22 0.03
CA GLU A 169 -1.31 6.96 -1.37
C GLU A 169 -0.87 5.55 -1.80
N GLY A 170 0.25 5.05 -1.27
CA GLY A 170 0.75 3.70 -1.55
C GLY A 170 -0.17 2.60 -1.03
N SER A 171 -0.88 2.83 0.09
CA SER A 171 -1.82 1.85 0.65
C SER A 171 -2.98 1.51 -0.31
N ASN A 172 -3.34 2.44 -1.20
CA ASN A 172 -4.41 2.25 -2.19
C ASN A 172 -4.07 1.22 -3.28
N LEU A 173 -2.78 0.92 -3.52
CA LEU A 173 -2.37 -0.08 -4.51
C LEU A 173 -2.78 -1.51 -4.13
N GLY A 174 -2.89 -1.79 -2.83
CA GLY A 174 -3.34 -3.08 -2.31
C GLY A 174 -4.86 -3.22 -2.16
N ALA A 175 -5.59 -2.10 -2.28
CA ALA A 175 -7.01 -2.03 -1.94
C ALA A 175 -7.89 -2.98 -2.76
N ALA A 176 -7.51 -3.32 -4.00
CA ALA A 176 -8.28 -4.23 -4.85
C ALA A 176 -8.52 -5.61 -4.21
N LEU A 177 -7.56 -6.11 -3.44
CA LEU A 177 -7.74 -7.37 -2.73
C LEU A 177 -8.48 -7.23 -1.42
N LEU A 178 -8.18 -6.18 -0.66
CA LEU A 178 -8.93 -5.88 0.55
C LEU A 178 -10.42 -5.73 0.24
N ARG A 179 -10.73 -5.10 -0.90
CA ARG A 179 -12.08 -4.98 -1.45
C ARG A 179 -12.71 -6.34 -1.73
N LYS A 180 -11.95 -7.29 -2.31
CA LYS A 180 -12.42 -8.65 -2.55
C LYS A 180 -12.72 -9.39 -1.25
N GLU A 181 -11.90 -9.21 -0.22
CA GLU A 181 -12.13 -9.82 1.09
C GLU A 181 -13.30 -9.16 1.82
N ALA A 182 -13.43 -7.83 1.76
CA ALA A 182 -14.58 -7.10 2.30
C ALA A 182 -15.90 -7.53 1.64
N ALA A 183 -15.89 -7.81 0.34
CA ALA A 183 -17.07 -8.33 -0.36
C ALA A 183 -17.57 -9.68 0.18
N LYS A 184 -16.68 -10.52 0.74
CA LYS A 184 -17.09 -11.77 1.40
C LYS A 184 -17.88 -11.52 2.70
N LEU A 185 -17.75 -10.33 3.28
CA LEU A 185 -18.50 -9.87 4.45
C LEU A 185 -19.78 -9.12 4.06
N GLY A 186 -20.14 -9.06 2.78
CA GLY A 186 -21.32 -8.34 2.28
C GLY A 186 -21.10 -6.83 2.08
N LEU A 187 -19.85 -6.37 2.11
CA LEU A 187 -19.51 -4.95 1.94
C LEU A 187 -19.19 -4.62 0.47
N SER A 188 -19.28 -3.34 0.11
CA SER A 188 -19.09 -2.90 -1.27
C SER A 188 -18.63 -1.45 -1.36
N ASP A 189 -18.31 -1.01 -2.59
CA ASP A 189 -17.91 0.37 -2.89
C ASP A 189 -18.98 1.41 -2.55
N THR A 190 -20.21 0.97 -2.28
CA THR A 190 -21.35 1.82 -1.91
C THR A 190 -21.91 1.52 -0.53
N HIS A 191 -21.28 0.62 0.25
CA HIS A 191 -21.69 0.30 1.61
C HIS A 191 -20.55 -0.35 2.39
N GLY A 192 -20.01 0.37 3.39
CA GLY A 192 -19.02 -0.12 4.34
C GLY A 192 -17.62 -0.39 3.79
N ALA A 193 -17.36 -0.27 2.49
CA ALA A 193 -16.03 -0.41 1.88
C ALA A 193 -15.74 0.63 0.77
N ARG A 194 -16.38 1.81 0.82
CA ARG A 194 -16.21 2.94 -0.09
C ARG A 194 -14.76 3.39 -0.20
N HIS A 195 -14.02 3.38 0.92
CA HIS A 195 -12.61 3.81 0.93
C HIS A 195 -11.68 2.89 0.12
N LEU A 196 -12.09 1.65 -0.13
CA LEU A 196 -11.35 0.68 -0.94
C LEU A 196 -11.68 0.76 -2.44
N ALA A 197 -12.67 1.59 -2.81
CA ALA A 197 -13.07 1.75 -4.19
C ALA A 197 -11.93 2.35 -5.03
N PRO A 198 -11.65 1.81 -6.23
CA PRO A 198 -10.63 2.34 -7.11
C PRO A 198 -10.99 3.77 -7.55
N ALA A 199 -9.98 4.59 -7.81
CA ALA A 199 -10.18 5.83 -8.55
C ALA A 199 -10.70 5.52 -9.98
N ALA A 200 -11.35 6.50 -10.61
CA ALA A 200 -11.94 6.35 -11.96
C ALA A 200 -10.92 5.86 -13.00
N ASP A 201 -9.69 6.41 -12.97
CA ASP A 201 -8.59 6.04 -13.87
C ASP A 201 -7.80 4.80 -13.41
N GLY A 202 -8.24 4.17 -12.32
CA GLY A 202 -7.64 2.98 -11.73
C GLY A 202 -6.44 3.26 -10.81
N PRO A 203 -6.17 2.35 -9.85
CA PRO A 203 -5.15 2.55 -8.81
C PRO A 203 -3.73 2.66 -9.38
N ALA A 204 -3.42 1.95 -10.46
CA ALA A 204 -2.11 2.01 -11.09
C ALA A 204 -1.83 3.36 -11.76
N SER A 205 -2.85 4.00 -12.35
CA SER A 205 -2.67 5.32 -12.96
C SER A 205 -2.48 6.39 -11.90
N GLN A 206 -3.38 6.42 -10.92
CA GLN A 206 -3.33 7.36 -9.81
C GLN A 206 -1.99 7.30 -9.04
N TRP A 207 -1.44 6.10 -8.87
CA TRP A 207 -0.13 5.90 -8.25
C TRP A 207 1.01 6.42 -9.12
N ARG A 208 0.99 6.13 -10.43
CA ARG A 208 2.01 6.61 -11.36
C ARG A 208 2.06 8.14 -11.35
N ASP A 209 0.90 8.79 -11.43
CA ASP A 209 0.79 10.25 -11.46
C ASP A 209 1.31 10.86 -10.15
N PHE A 210 0.98 10.24 -9.01
CA PHE A 210 1.50 10.65 -7.70
C PHE A 210 3.02 10.52 -7.62
N THR A 211 3.57 9.36 -7.99
CA THR A 211 5.03 9.14 -7.95
C THR A 211 5.77 10.01 -8.94
N SER A 212 5.18 10.31 -10.10
CA SER A 212 5.75 11.23 -11.08
C SER A 212 5.84 12.66 -10.52
N ALA A 213 4.80 13.12 -9.82
CA ALA A 213 4.81 14.43 -9.18
C ALA A 213 5.82 14.47 -8.01
N LEU A 214 5.91 13.39 -7.24
CA LEU A 214 6.87 13.24 -6.15
C LEU A 214 8.33 13.25 -6.66
N ASP A 215 8.60 12.55 -7.77
CA ASP A 215 9.93 12.47 -8.39
C ASP A 215 10.34 13.78 -9.08
N ALA A 216 9.37 14.62 -9.45
CA ALA A 216 9.61 15.95 -10.02
C ALA A 216 9.83 17.04 -8.94
N ALA A 217 9.60 16.74 -7.66
CA ALA A 217 9.83 17.70 -6.58
C ALA A 217 11.34 17.98 -6.44
N ALA A 218 11.73 19.25 -6.62
CA ALA A 218 13.10 19.69 -6.42
C ALA A 218 13.42 19.77 -4.93
N LEU A 219 13.96 18.69 -4.37
CA LEU A 219 14.37 18.58 -2.98
C LEU A 219 15.89 18.51 -2.86
N THR A 220 16.43 19.14 -1.82
CA THR A 220 17.81 18.94 -1.35
C THR A 220 17.98 17.54 -0.76
N ASP A 221 19.23 17.05 -0.64
CA ASP A 221 19.49 15.76 0.01
C ASP A 221 18.96 15.71 1.44
N ALA A 222 19.08 16.81 2.19
CA ALA A 222 18.53 16.91 3.54
C ALA A 222 17.00 16.81 3.57
N GLU A 223 16.30 17.31 2.55
CA GLU A 223 14.85 17.16 2.41
C GLU A 223 14.46 15.74 2.01
N VAL A 224 15.22 15.10 1.12
CA VAL A 224 15.02 13.68 0.79
C VAL A 224 15.11 12.81 2.03
N GLU A 225 16.10 13.01 2.89
CA GLU A 225 16.22 12.28 4.16
C GLU A 225 15.03 12.54 5.10
N ARG A 226 14.52 13.77 5.15
CA ARG A 226 13.31 14.10 5.93
C ARG A 226 12.04 13.47 5.36
N ALA A 227 11.93 13.33 4.04
CA ALA A 227 10.84 12.60 3.40
C ALA A 227 10.88 11.11 3.74
N ILE A 228 12.08 10.50 3.71
CA ILE A 228 12.27 9.10 4.12
C ILE A 228 11.94 8.91 5.60
N ALA A 229 12.41 9.80 6.47
CA ALA A 229 12.06 9.77 7.89
C ALA A 229 10.55 9.92 8.11
N GLY A 230 9.89 10.82 7.37
CA GLY A 230 8.44 11.00 7.38
C GLY A 230 7.68 9.73 6.99
N ALA A 231 8.09 9.05 5.93
CA ALA A 231 7.46 7.79 5.51
C ALA A 231 7.64 6.68 6.57
N ASN A 232 8.83 6.56 7.18
CA ASN A 232 9.04 5.61 8.27
C ASN A 232 8.19 5.94 9.51
N ALA A 233 8.05 7.23 9.86
CA ALA A 233 7.18 7.67 10.95
C ALA A 233 5.70 7.37 10.66
N ALA A 234 5.26 7.52 9.41
CA ALA A 234 3.92 7.17 8.99
C ALA A 234 3.63 5.67 9.15
N PHE A 235 4.52 4.79 8.68
CA PHE A 235 4.38 3.35 8.90
C PHE A 235 4.39 2.98 10.39
N ALA A 236 5.28 3.57 11.19
CA ALA A 236 5.31 3.34 12.63
C ALA A 236 4.01 3.78 13.30
N ARG A 237 3.42 4.90 12.87
CA ARG A 237 2.12 5.35 13.33
C ARG A 237 1.02 4.35 13.01
N VAL A 238 0.96 3.83 11.78
CA VAL A 238 -0.02 2.80 11.42
C VAL A 238 0.17 1.55 12.27
N GLN A 239 1.40 1.10 12.52
CA GLN A 239 1.67 -0.03 13.41
C GLN A 239 1.13 0.21 14.83
N THR A 240 1.38 1.37 15.43
CA THR A 240 0.84 1.70 16.76
C THR A 240 -0.70 1.68 16.77
N LEU A 241 -1.34 2.12 15.69
CA LEU A 241 -2.80 2.08 15.57
C LEU A 241 -3.32 0.63 15.44
N VAL A 242 -2.63 -0.22 14.68
CA VAL A 242 -2.94 -1.66 14.58
C VAL A 242 -2.80 -2.32 15.95
N ASP A 243 -1.70 -2.08 16.66
CA ASP A 243 -1.45 -2.64 17.99
C ASP A 243 -2.52 -2.19 18.99
N ALA A 244 -3.06 -0.97 18.88
CA ALA A 244 -4.12 -0.48 19.74
C ALA A 244 -5.50 -1.14 19.49
N GLU A 245 -5.78 -1.60 18.27
CA GLU A 245 -7.06 -2.22 17.89
C GLU A 245 -7.04 -3.75 17.97
N PHE A 246 -5.86 -4.37 17.85
CA PHE A 246 -5.68 -5.81 17.75
C PHE A 246 -4.75 -6.42 18.82
N GLY A 247 -4.08 -5.59 19.63
CA GLY A 247 -3.25 -6.01 20.76
C GLY A 247 -4.03 -6.27 22.04
#